data_AF-A0A0F9QKI1-F1
#
_entry.id   AF-A0A0F9QKI1-F1
#
_cell.length_a   1.000
_cell.length_b   1.000
_cell.length_c   1.000
_cell.angle_alpha   90.00
_cell.angle_beta   90.00
_cell.angle_gamma   90.00
#
_symmetry.space_group_name_H-M   'P 1'
#
loop_
_entity.id
_entity.type
_entity.pdbx_description
1 polymer ?
#
loop_
_entity_poly.entity_id
_entity_poly.type
_entity_poly.pdbx_seq_one_letter_code
_entity_poly.pdbx_strand_id
1 'polypeptide(L)'
;ENRTKMIRIIADLLDMDAGVSPLLRPLFERDTLMDDLQVALEKGRFQEAVKILEDISNLCLELGDDSLALDFQNKSEKIKKLLK
;
A
#
# COMPACT_ATOMS: atom_id res chain seq x y z
N GLU A 1 8.80 13.68 2.49
CA GLU A 1 8.55 15.13 2.28
C GLU A 1 8.24 15.55 0.84
N ASN A 2 9.07 15.21 -0.16
CA ASN A 2 8.84 15.70 -1.54
C ASN A 2 7.56 15.16 -2.20
N ARG A 3 7.19 13.89 -1.94
CA ARG A 3 5.94 13.29 -2.44
C ARG A 3 4.71 13.96 -1.83
N THR A 4 4.71 14.23 -0.53
CA THR A 4 3.63 14.93 0.17
C THR A 4 3.41 16.34 -0.38
N LYS A 5 4.49 17.07 -0.69
CA LYS A 5 4.42 18.38 -1.36
C LYS A 5 3.82 18.26 -2.76
N MET A 6 4.20 17.24 -3.52
CA MET A 6 3.68 16.99 -4.87
C MET A 6 2.18 16.65 -4.87
N ILE A 7 1.73 15.82 -3.92
CA ILE A 7 0.31 15.49 -3.74
C ILE A 7 -0.49 16.74 -3.36
N ARG A 8 0.05 17.59 -2.49
CA ARG A 8 -0.58 18.86 -2.10
C ARG A 8 -0.70 19.81 -3.29
N ILE A 9 0.32 19.93 -4.13
CA ILE A 9 0.28 20.72 -5.37
C ILE A 9 -0.78 20.18 -6.35
N ILE A 10 -0.92 18.85 -6.49
CA ILE A 10 -1.96 18.25 -7.33
C ILE A 10 -3.36 18.50 -6.75
N ALA A 11 -3.51 18.41 -5.43
CA ALA A 11 -4.78 18.71 -4.75
C ALA A 11 -5.15 20.20 -4.86
N ASP A 12 -4.18 21.09 -4.72
CA ASP A 12 -4.33 22.54 -4.87
C ASP A 12 -4.67 22.91 -6.32
N LEU A 13 -4.08 22.23 -7.32
CA LEU A 13 -4.42 22.42 -8.74
C LEU A 13 -5.85 21.97 -9.07
N LEU A 14 -6.36 20.98 -8.34
CA LEU A 14 -7.70 20.42 -8.53
C LEU A 14 -8.80 21.18 -7.76
N ASP A 15 -8.47 22.28 -7.08
CA ASP A 15 -9.42 23.17 -6.37
C ASP A 15 -10.36 22.41 -5.40
N MET A 16 -9.86 21.32 -4.79
CA MET A 16 -10.63 20.45 -3.91
C MET A 16 -10.25 20.64 -2.43
N ASP A 17 -11.20 21.18 -1.67
CA ASP A 17 -11.15 21.41 -0.24
C ASP A 17 -10.87 20.11 0.58
N ALA A 18 -9.82 20.17 1.40
CA ALA A 18 -9.46 19.46 2.65
C ALA A 18 -9.94 18.03 2.99
N GLY A 19 -10.45 17.25 2.05
CA GLY A 19 -10.96 15.89 2.28
C GLY A 19 -10.34 14.85 1.35
N VAL A 20 -9.01 14.93 1.17
CA VAL A 20 -8.12 14.03 0.38
C VAL A 20 -8.88 13.26 -0.70
N SER A 21 -8.85 13.80 -1.92
CA SER A 21 -9.50 13.24 -3.12
C SER A 21 -9.60 11.71 -3.06
N PRO A 22 -10.78 11.10 -3.34
CA PRO A 22 -10.95 9.64 -3.34
C PRO A 22 -9.89 8.91 -4.18
N LEU A 23 -9.33 9.58 -5.20
CA LEU A 23 -8.26 9.06 -6.05
C LEU A 23 -6.89 9.01 -5.35
N LEU A 24 -6.69 9.83 -4.33
CA LEU A 24 -5.45 9.92 -3.55
C LEU A 24 -5.49 9.03 -2.29
N ARG A 25 -6.67 8.68 -1.76
CA ARG A 25 -6.79 7.81 -0.57
C ARG A 25 -6.00 6.50 -0.69
N PRO A 26 -6.09 5.75 -1.80
CA PRO A 26 -5.36 4.49 -1.93
C PRO A 26 -3.85 4.70 -1.87
N LEU A 27 -3.35 5.86 -2.33
CA LEU A 27 -1.93 6.19 -2.31
C LEU A 27 -1.39 6.48 -0.90
N PHE A 28 -2.24 6.89 0.04
CA PHE A 28 -1.88 7.06 1.46
C PHE A 28 -2.00 5.74 2.22
N GLU A 29 -3.05 4.98 1.93
CA GLU A 29 -3.30 3.68 2.52
C GLU A 29 -2.17 2.70 2.17
N ARG A 30 -1.77 2.65 0.90
CA ARG A 30 -0.61 1.86 0.45
C ARG A 30 0.67 2.22 1.20
N ASP A 31 0.95 3.51 1.37
CA ASP A 31 2.19 3.94 2.02
C ASP A 31 2.18 3.55 3.52
N THR A 32 1.03 3.69 4.19
CA THR A 32 0.86 3.25 5.58
C THR A 32 1.05 1.73 5.70
N LEU A 33 0.43 0.96 4.81
CA LEU A 33 0.57 -0.49 4.76
C LEU A 33 2.02 -0.92 4.48
N MET A 34 2.77 -0.17 3.67
CA MET A 34 4.19 -0.47 3.41
C MET A 34 5.06 -0.25 4.65
N ASP A 35 4.80 0.81 5.44
CA ASP A 35 5.48 1.04 6.71
C ASP A 35 5.14 -0.06 7.73
N ASP A 36 3.86 -0.44 7.84
CA ASP A 36 3.40 -1.51 8.72
C ASP A 36 3.99 -2.88 8.30
N LEU A 37 4.11 -3.14 7.00
CA LEU A 37 4.75 -4.34 6.47
C LEU A 37 6.20 -4.42 6.93
N GLN A 38 6.94 -3.32 6.83
CA GLN A 38 8.34 -3.28 7.26
C GLN A 38 8.45 -3.58 8.76
N VAL A 39 7.61 -2.95 9.59
CA VAL A 39 7.58 -3.18 11.04
C VAL A 39 7.21 -4.64 11.37
N ALA A 40 6.24 -5.22 10.66
CA ALA A 40 5.82 -6.61 10.87
C ALA A 40 6.95 -7.58 10.51
N LEU A 41 7.68 -7.34 9.42
CA LEU A 41 8.83 -8.15 9.01
C LEU A 41 9.99 -8.04 10.02
N GLU A 42 10.33 -6.83 10.47
CA GLU A 42 11.38 -6.60 11.46
C GLU A 42 11.08 -7.25 12.82
N LYS A 43 9.80 -7.29 13.21
CA LYS A 43 9.35 -7.93 14.45
C LYS A 43 9.08 -9.44 14.31
N GLY A 44 9.33 -10.03 13.13
CA GLY A 44 9.08 -11.44 12.85
C GLY A 44 7.59 -11.83 12.87
N ARG A 45 6.69 -10.85 12.72
CA ARG A 45 5.23 -11.06 12.70
C ARG A 45 4.77 -11.43 11.29
N PHE A 46 5.21 -12.60 10.83
CA PHE A 46 5.02 -13.03 9.45
C PHE A 46 3.54 -13.21 9.04
N GLN A 47 2.66 -13.59 9.98
CA GLN A 47 1.22 -13.65 9.71
C GLN A 47 0.61 -12.27 9.45
N GLU A 48 1.07 -11.25 10.18
CA GLU A 48 0.66 -9.86 10.00
C GLU A 48 1.20 -9.32 8.67
N ALA A 49 2.47 -9.59 8.36
CA ALA A 49 3.09 -9.24 7.09
C ALA A 49 2.37 -9.86 5.87
N VAL A 50 1.93 -11.12 5.97
CA VAL A 50 1.13 -11.79 4.93
C VAL A 50 -0.19 -11.06 4.69
N LYS A 51 -0.91 -10.72 5.76
CA LYS A 51 -2.17 -9.99 5.66
C LYS A 51 -1.98 -8.62 5.01
N ILE A 52 -0.96 -7.88 5.43
CA ILE A 52 -0.64 -6.56 4.88
C ILE A 52 -0.29 -6.66 3.38
N LEU A 53 0.46 -7.69 2.96
CA LEU A 53 0.76 -7.92 1.54
C LEU A 53 -0.48 -8.23 0.70
N GLU A 54 -1.47 -8.94 1.26
CA GLU A 54 -2.75 -9.19 0.61
C GLU A 54 -3.58 -7.91 0.50
N ASP A 55 -3.61 -7.10 1.56
CA ASP A 55 -4.32 -5.81 1.57
C ASP A 55 -3.72 -4.84 0.51
N ILE A 56 -2.39 -4.77 0.41
CA ILE A 56 -1.71 -3.99 -0.65
C ILE A 56 -2.02 -4.54 -2.04
N SER A 57 -2.03 -5.87 -2.20
CA SER A 57 -2.34 -6.51 -3.49
C SER A 57 -3.76 -6.16 -3.96
N ASN A 58 -4.75 -6.25 -3.08
CA ASN A 58 -6.13 -5.86 -3.36
C ASN A 58 -6.25 -4.39 -3.74
N LEU A 59 -5.56 -3.51 -3.01
CA LEU A 59 -5.55 -2.08 -3.30
C LEU A 59 -4.91 -1.77 -4.67
N CYS A 60 -3.89 -2.52 -5.08
CA CYS A 60 -3.32 -2.40 -6.43
C CYS A 60 -4.31 -2.84 -7.52
N LEU A 61 -5.11 -3.89 -7.28
CA LEU A 61 -6.18 -4.28 -8.20
C LEU A 61 -7.27 -3.22 -8.32
N GLU A 62 -7.68 -2.60 -7.21
CA GLU A 62 -8.66 -1.50 -7.20
C GLU A 62 -8.16 -0.27 -7.99
N LEU A 63 -6.84 -0.06 -8.01
CA LEU A 63 -6.18 0.98 -8.78
C LEU A 63 -5.93 0.59 -10.26
N GLY A 64 -6.21 -0.65 -10.65
CA GLY A 64 -5.96 -1.18 -11.99
C GLY A 64 -4.50 -1.52 -12.28
N ASP A 65 -3.66 -1.69 -11.24
CA ASP A 65 -2.26 -2.09 -11.35
C ASP A 65 -2.10 -3.60 -11.07
N ASP A 66 -2.55 -4.41 -12.04
CA ASP A 66 -2.56 -5.86 -11.95
C ASP A 66 -1.15 -6.47 -11.80
N SER A 67 -0.16 -5.86 -12.44
CA SER A 67 1.23 -6.33 -12.38
C SER A 67 1.77 -6.19 -10.96
N LEU A 68 1.54 -5.04 -10.32
CA LEU A 68 1.99 -4.80 -8.97
C LEU A 68 1.21 -5.64 -7.96
N ALA A 69 -0.08 -5.84 -8.17
CA ALA A 69 -0.90 -6.73 -7.36
C ALA A 69 -0.35 -8.16 -7.34
N LEU A 70 0.01 -8.70 -8.51
CA LEU A 70 0.57 -10.04 -8.66
C LEU A 70 1.91 -10.17 -7.92
N ASP A 71 2.76 -9.15 -7.98
CA ASP A 71 4.04 -9.12 -7.26
C ASP A 71 3.85 -9.21 -5.74
N PHE A 72 2.91 -8.45 -5.20
CA PHE A 72 2.60 -8.50 -3.75
C PHE A 72 1.98 -9.84 -3.34
N GLN A 73 1.11 -10.40 -4.18
CA GLN A 73 0.54 -11.73 -3.95
C GLN A 73 1.63 -12.81 -3.94
N ASN A 74 2.56 -12.78 -4.89
CA ASN A 74 3.70 -13.70 -4.93
C ASN A 74 4.60 -13.59 -3.69
N LYS A 75 4.80 -12.38 -3.16
CA LYS A 75 5.55 -12.16 -1.91
C LYS A 75 4.80 -12.74 -0.71
N SER A 76 3.48 -12.54 -0.62
CA SER A 76 2.64 -13.13 0.42
C SER A 76 2.74 -14.66 0.42
N GLU A 77 2.59 -15.29 -0.75
CA GLU A 77 2.68 -16.75 -0.90
C GLU A 77 4.06 -17.31 -0.52
N LYS A 78 5.16 -16.58 -0.80
CA LYS A 78 6.50 -16.97 -0.35
C LYS A 78 6.58 -17.02 1.17
N ILE A 79 6.08 -16.01 1.87
CA ILE A 79 6.10 -15.97 3.34
C ILE A 79 5.20 -17.07 3.91
N LYS A 80 4.00 -17.29 3.35
CA LYS A 80 3.12 -18.41 3.75
C LYS A 80 3.80 -19.77 3.60
N LYS A 81 4.56 -19.99 2.54
CA LYS A 81 5.33 -21.24 2.34
C LYS A 81 6.43 -21.42 3.38
N LEU A 82 7.05 -20.33 3.86
CA LEU A 82 8.06 -20.36 4.91
C LEU A 82 7.47 -20.58 6.30
N LEU A 83 6.19 -20.25 6.49
CA LEU A 83 5.44 -20.47 7.74
C LEU A 83 4.89 -21.91 7.87
N LYS A 84 4.99 -22.71 6.81
CA LYS A 84 4.51 -24.10 6.73
C LYS A 84 5.61 -25.08 7.10
#